data_AF-A0A1P8UNK2-F1
#
_entry.id   AF-A0A1P8UNK2-F1
#
_cell.length_a   1.000
_cell.length_b   1.000
_cell.length_c   1.000
_cell.angle_alpha   90.00
_cell.angle_beta   90.00
_cell.angle_gamma   90.00
#
_symmetry.space_group_name_H-M   'P 1'
#
loop_
_entity.id
_entity.type
_entity.pdbx_description
1 polymer ?
#
loop_
_entity_poly.entity_id
_entity_poly.type
_entity_poly.pdbx_seq_one_letter_code
_entity_poly.pdbx_strand_id
1 'polypeptide(L)'
;MRERLVAGDSDKEVIAYIHARYGDYVLMRPPLNRATLALWMAPFVFALVSLLVGWTVISRSRRRAAATGFSDDEKAEIARFIEENASKDGS
;
A
#
# COMPACT_ATOMS: atom_id res chain seq x y z
N MET A 1 48.26 2.63 -19.67
CA MET A 1 47.07 3.49 -19.66
C MET A 1 45.95 2.67 -20.33
N ARG A 2 44.91 2.18 -19.66
CA ARG A 2 43.91 2.92 -18.87
C ARG A 2 43.17 4.00 -19.68
N GLU A 3 42.73 3.73 -20.89
CA GLU A 3 41.85 4.64 -21.65
C GLU A 3 41.21 3.82 -22.78
N ARG A 4 39.90 3.57 -22.93
CA ARG A 4 38.67 4.09 -22.34
C ARG A 4 37.66 2.93 -22.47
N LEU A 5 37.14 2.36 -21.38
CA LEU A 5 35.82 2.73 -20.85
C LEU A 5 34.99 3.58 -21.83
N VAL A 6 34.45 2.93 -22.86
CA VAL A 6 33.10 3.28 -23.35
C VAL A 6 32.16 2.16 -22.88
N ALA A 7 32.17 2.01 -21.56
CA ALA A 7 31.20 1.27 -20.78
C ALA A 7 29.97 2.18 -20.65
N GLY A 8 28.85 1.83 -21.29
CA GLY A 8 27.62 2.59 -21.10
C GLY A 8 26.44 2.16 -21.95
N ASP A 9 26.61 2.16 -23.28
CA ASP A 9 25.46 2.13 -24.20
C ASP A 9 25.43 0.93 -25.16
N SER A 10 26.56 0.30 -25.48
CA SER A 10 26.60 -0.77 -26.50
C SER A 10 25.91 -2.07 -26.08
N ASP A 11 26.01 -2.45 -24.80
CA ASP A 11 25.52 -3.76 -24.37
C ASP A 11 23.99 -3.83 -24.34
N LYS A 12 23.32 -2.72 -24.01
CA LYS A 12 21.85 -2.67 -23.97
C LYS A 12 21.24 -2.65 -25.37
N GLU A 13 21.90 -1.98 -26.31
CA GLU A 13 21.40 -1.82 -27.67
C GLU A 13 21.59 -3.10 -28.49
N VAL A 14 22.69 -3.82 -28.28
CA VAL A 14 22.94 -5.14 -28.88
C VAL A 14 21.97 -6.19 -28.33
N ILE A 15 21.73 -6.20 -27.02
CA ILE A 15 20.76 -7.12 -26.41
C ILE A 15 19.34 -6.80 -26.89
N ALA A 16 18.96 -5.53 -27.03
CA ALA A 16 17.66 -5.12 -27.57
C ALA A 16 17.46 -5.54 -29.03
N TYR A 17 18.52 -5.45 -29.86
CA TYR A 17 18.49 -5.88 -31.26
C TYR A 17 18.35 -7.41 -31.40
N ILE A 18 19.09 -8.19 -30.60
CA ILE A 18 18.96 -9.66 -30.58
C ILE A 18 17.59 -10.07 -30.04
N HIS A 19 17.10 -9.40 -29.01
CA HIS A 19 15.80 -9.67 -28.42
C HIS A 19 14.65 -9.40 -29.42
N ALA A 20 14.72 -8.30 -30.18
CA ALA A 20 13.73 -7.94 -31.18
C ALA A 20 13.61 -8.94 -32.35
N ARG A 21 14.66 -9.74 -32.62
CA ARG A 21 14.70 -10.65 -33.78
C ARG A 21 14.58 -12.14 -33.44
N TYR A 22 15.02 -12.57 -32.26
CA TYR A 22 15.05 -13.98 -31.86
C TYR A 22 14.18 -14.31 -30.65
N GLY A 23 13.64 -13.30 -29.95
CA GLY A 23 12.87 -13.47 -28.72
C GLY A 23 13.74 -13.88 -27.52
N ASP A 24 13.26 -13.58 -26.32
CA ASP A 24 13.97 -13.75 -25.02
C ASP A 24 14.29 -15.23 -24.67
N TYR A 25 13.97 -16.20 -25.53
CA TYR A 25 13.80 -17.62 -25.19
C TYR A 25 14.93 -18.56 -25.67
N VAL A 26 16.04 -18.05 -26.21
CA VAL A 26 17.11 -18.90 -26.78
C VAL A 26 18.08 -19.44 -25.72
N LEU A 27 18.18 -18.82 -24.54
CA LEU A 27 18.91 -19.38 -23.40
C LEU A 27 17.90 -19.90 -22.36
N MET A 28 18.08 -21.13 -21.87
CA MET A 28 17.28 -21.78 -20.82
C MET A 28 17.44 -21.14 -19.42
N ARG A 29 17.56 -19.81 -19.35
CA ARG A 29 17.55 -19.02 -18.12
C ARG A 29 16.63 -17.84 -18.37
N PRO A 30 15.47 -17.74 -17.69
CA PRO A 30 14.58 -16.60 -17.88
C PRO A 30 15.38 -15.34 -17.57
N PRO A 31 15.60 -14.44 -18.54
CA PRO A 31 16.30 -13.20 -18.26
C PRO A 31 15.45 -12.44 -17.24
N LEU A 32 16.09 -11.87 -16.22
CA LEU A 32 15.46 -10.90 -15.31
C LEU A 32 15.13 -9.65 -16.14
N ASN A 33 14.06 -9.72 -16.92
CA ASN A 33 13.58 -8.64 -17.76
C ASN A 33 12.66 -7.72 -16.95
N ARG A 34 12.38 -6.53 -17.48
CA ARG A 34 11.53 -5.52 -16.80
C ARG A 34 10.13 -6.07 -16.48
N ALA A 35 9.60 -6.97 -17.31
CA ALA A 35 8.31 -7.62 -17.09
C ALA A 35 8.35 -8.55 -15.86
N THR A 36 9.41 -9.35 -15.71
CA THR A 36 9.63 -10.19 -14.52
C THR A 36 9.69 -9.30 -13.28
N LEU A 37 10.50 -8.23 -13.29
CA LEU A 37 10.58 -7.31 -12.16
C LEU A 37 9.22 -6.66 -11.83
N ALA A 38 8.45 -6.24 -12.83
CA ALA A 38 7.11 -5.69 -12.62
C ALA A 38 6.16 -6.70 -11.95
N LEU A 39 6.24 -7.97 -12.36
CA LEU A 39 5.41 -9.05 -11.81
C LEU A 39 5.77 -9.34 -10.33
N TRP A 40 7.06 -9.29 -9.99
CA TRP A 40 7.53 -9.42 -8.60
C TRP A 40 7.20 -8.19 -7.74
N MET A 41 7.09 -7.00 -8.34
CA MET A 41 6.69 -5.78 -7.64
C MET A 41 5.18 -5.67 -7.42
N ALA A 42 4.36 -6.35 -8.23
CA ALA A 42 2.90 -6.36 -8.13
C ALA A 42 2.37 -6.60 -6.70
N PRO A 43 2.78 -7.64 -5.95
CA PRO A 43 2.28 -7.85 -4.58
C PRO A 43 2.55 -6.67 -3.64
N PHE A 44 3.71 -6.03 -3.74
CA PHE A 44 4.05 -4.86 -2.92
C PHE A 44 3.20 -3.64 -3.30
N VAL A 45 2.96 -3.43 -4.60
CA VAL A 45 2.07 -2.37 -5.09
C VAL A 45 0.64 -2.60 -4.59
N PHE A 46 0.11 -3.82 -4.71
CA PHE A 46 -1.22 -4.13 -4.20
C PHE A 46 -1.33 -3.97 -2.69
N ALA A 47 -0.31 -4.38 -1.93
CA ALA A 47 -0.27 -4.18 -0.49
C ALA A 47 -0.29 -2.68 -0.13
N LEU A 48 0.54 -1.88 -0.80
CA LEU A 48 0.62 -0.43 -0.58
C LEU A 48 -0.71 0.27 -0.91
N VAL A 49 -1.33 -0.06 -2.06
CA VAL A 49 -2.63 0.46 -2.46
C VAL A 49 -3.72 0.07 -1.45
N SER A 50 -3.73 -1.19 -1.03
CA SER A 50 -4.71 -1.69 -0.05
C SER A 50 -4.56 -0.96 1.30
N LEU A 51 -3.33 -0.74 1.74
CA LEU A 51 -3.04 -0.01 2.98
C LEU A 51 -3.51 1.44 2.90
N LEU A 52 -3.21 2.14 1.79
CA LEU A 52 -3.62 3.52 1.54
C LEU A 52 -5.15 3.63 1.53
N VAL A 53 -5.83 2.78 0.75
CA VAL A 53 -7.30 2.77 0.67
C VAL A 53 -7.91 2.46 2.03
N GLY A 54 -7.47 1.39 2.69
CA GLY A 54 -7.95 1.02 4.01
C GLY A 54 -7.76 2.14 5.04
N TRP A 55 -6.59 2.79 5.05
CA TRP A 55 -6.32 3.92 5.94
C TRP A 55 -7.23 5.11 5.67
N THR A 56 -7.45 5.48 4.40
CA THR A 56 -8.37 6.59 4.06
C THR A 56 -9.81 6.28 4.46
N VAL A 57 -10.29 5.05 4.24
CA VAL A 57 -11.65 4.63 4.61
C VAL A 57 -11.83 4.64 6.13
N ILE A 58 -10.90 4.04 6.88
CA ILE A 58 -10.95 4.02 8.36
C ILE A 58 -10.83 5.43 8.92
N SER A 59 -9.91 6.25 8.41
CA SER A 59 -9.74 7.64 8.84
C SER A 59 -11.01 8.46 8.62
N ARG A 60 -11.66 8.30 7.47
CA ARG A 60 -12.91 9.00 7.15
C ARG A 60 -14.09 8.49 7.98
N SER A 61 -14.14 7.18 8.26
CA SER A 61 -15.12 6.60 9.17
C SER A 61 -14.94 7.12 10.60
N ARG A 62 -13.72 7.18 11.11
CA ARG A 62 -13.43 7.74 12.44
C ARG A 62 -13.77 9.22 12.55
N ARG A 63 -13.57 10.02 11.49
CA ARG A 63 -14.01 11.43 11.48
C ARG A 63 -15.53 11.56 11.55
N ARG A 64 -16.27 10.67 10.90
CA ARG A 64 -17.74 10.62 11.01
C ARG A 64 -18.18 10.13 12.38
N ALA A 65 -17.56 9.07 12.89
CA ALA A 65 -17.83 8.54 14.22
C ALA A 65 -17.44 9.51 15.33
N ALA A 66 -16.43 10.36 15.16
CA ALA A 66 -16.11 11.44 16.08
C ALA A 66 -17.10 12.61 15.99
N ALA A 67 -17.76 12.79 14.85
CA ALA A 67 -18.86 13.75 14.70
C ALA A 67 -20.20 13.23 15.26
N THR A 68 -20.35 11.92 15.44
CA THR A 68 -21.55 11.26 16.00
C THR A 68 -21.30 10.54 17.33
N GLY A 69 -20.07 10.61 17.83
CA GLY A 69 -19.63 9.89 19.01
C GLY A 69 -19.69 10.85 20.18
N PHE A 70 -20.38 10.42 21.24
CA PHE A 70 -20.53 11.21 22.45
C PHE A 70 -19.16 11.73 22.90
N SER A 71 -19.05 13.05 23.00
CA SER A 71 -17.92 13.71 23.64
C SER A 71 -17.74 13.17 25.06
N ASP A 72 -16.55 13.31 25.62
CA ASP A 72 -16.28 12.81 26.97
C ASP A 72 -17.21 13.46 28.01
N ASP A 73 -17.70 14.67 27.73
CA ASP A 73 -18.72 15.37 28.50
C ASP A 73 -20.10 14.68 28.41
N GLU A 74 -20.55 14.29 27.21
CA GLU A 74 -21.81 13.56 27.02
C GLU A 74 -21.79 12.18 27.69
N LYS A 75 -20.63 11.50 27.73
CA LYS A 75 -20.49 10.22 28.45
C LYS A 75 -20.63 10.40 29.96
N ALA A 76 -20.09 11.48 30.52
CA ALA A 76 -20.22 11.79 31.94
C ALA A 76 -21.68 12.11 32.31
N GLU A 77 -22.42 12.76 31.43
CA GLU A 77 -23.84 13.06 31.61
C GLU A 77 -24.71 11.79 31.55
N ILE A 78 -24.46 10.90 30.59
CA ILE A 78 -25.13 9.59 30.50
C ILE A 78 -24.86 8.75 31.75
N ALA A 79 -23.62 8.74 32.26
CA ALA A 79 -23.27 8.00 33.47
C ALA A 79 -24.06 8.50 34.70
N ARG A 80 -24.17 9.83 34.86
CA ARG A 80 -24.99 10.44 35.91
C ARG A 80 -26.47 10.09 35.78
N PHE A 81 -27.01 10.12 34.56
CA PHE A 81 -28.42 9.79 34.32
C PHE A 81 -28.74 8.33 34.63
N ILE A 82 -27.83 7.39 34.34
CA ILE A 82 -27.98 5.98 34.71
C ILE A 82 -27.97 5.81 36.24
N GLU A 83 -27.06 6.50 36.94
CA GLU A 83 -26.94 6.44 38.39
C GLU A 83 -28.17 7.04 39.11
N GLU A 84 -28.69 8.17 38.60
CA GLU A 84 -29.90 8.79 39.13
C GLU A 84 -31.12 7.87 38.99
N ASN A 85 -31.32 7.24 37.83
CA ASN A 85 -32.46 6.32 37.64
C ASN A 85 -32.31 5.01 38.42
N ALA A 86 -31.10 4.48 38.54
CA ALA A 86 -30.83 3.31 39.38
C ALA A 86 -31.17 3.57 40.86
N SER A 87 -30.95 4.80 41.34
CA SER A 87 -31.34 5.20 42.69
C SER A 87 -32.86 5.39 42.87
N LYS A 88 -33.57 5.78 41.80
CA LYS A 88 -35.03 5.97 41.81
C LYS A 88 -35.82 4.67 41.71
N ASP A 89 -35.34 3.67 40.97
CA ASP A 89 -35.99 2.35 40.84
C ASP A 89 -35.74 1.43 42.06
N GLY A 90 -34.77 1.79 42.93
CA GLY A 90 -34.41 1.03 44.12
C GLY A 90 -35.10 1.48 45.43
N SER A 91 -36.00 2.47 45.38
CA SER A 91 -36.79 2.98 46.53
C SER A 91 -38.28 2.78 46.30
#